data_AF-A0A7J8WQR8-F1
#
_entry.id   AF-A0A7J8WQR8-F1
#
_cell.length_a   1.000
_cell.length_b   1.000
_cell.length_c   1.000
_cell.angle_alpha   90.00
_cell.angle_beta   90.00
_cell.angle_gamma   90.00
#
_symmetry.space_group_name_H-M   'P 1'
#
loop_
_entity.id
_entity.type
_entity.pdbx_description
1 polymer ?
#
loop_
_entity_poly.entity_id
_entity_poly.type
_entity_poly.pdbx_seq_one_letter_code
_entity_poly.pdbx_strand_id
1 'polypeptide(L)'
;EEEDDNHSFDEAVSLFNQREYYKCHDLLEALWNKAEDPTRTLIHGILQCAVGFHHLFNQNHKGAMMELGEGLCKLRKMDFDSGPFYDFEQDISAVLNFIYNTQIELA
;
A
#
# COMPACT_ATOMS: atom_id res chain seq x y z
N GLU A 1 -11.13 28.65 -8.07
CA GLU A 1 -12.17 27.72 -7.59
C GLU A 1 -11.41 26.47 -7.24
N GLU A 2 -11.16 26.25 -5.95
CA GLU A 2 -10.52 25.02 -5.50
C GLU A 2 -11.57 23.92 -5.69
N GLU A 3 -11.33 23.01 -6.65
CA GLU A 3 -12.12 21.79 -6.74
C GLU A 3 -12.04 21.13 -5.36
N ASP A 4 -13.18 21.08 -4.68
CA ASP A 4 -13.40 20.27 -3.50
C ASP A 4 -13.35 18.81 -3.95
N ASP A 5 -12.12 18.38 -4.25
CA ASP A 5 -11.80 17.06 -4.76
C ASP A 5 -11.93 16.13 -3.55
N ASN A 6 -13.19 15.77 -3.29
CA ASN A 6 -13.64 14.93 -2.19
C ASN A 6 -13.20 13.48 -2.44
N HIS A 7 -11.89 13.29 -2.51
CA HIS A 7 -11.24 11.99 -2.58
C HIS A 7 -11.70 11.18 -1.38
N SER A 8 -12.20 9.97 -1.63
CA SER A 8 -12.66 9.08 -0.56
C SER A 8 -11.76 7.87 -0.44
N PHE A 9 -11.68 7.31 0.77
CA PHE A 9 -10.98 6.07 0.99
C PHE A 9 -11.59 4.90 0.19
N ASP A 10 -12.91 4.88 0.01
CA ASP A 10 -13.59 3.85 -0.79
C ASP A 10 -13.18 3.88 -2.27
N GLU A 11 -12.93 5.08 -2.81
CA GLU A 11 -12.38 5.23 -4.15
C GLU A 11 -10.94 4.69 -4.24
N ALA A 12 -10.11 4.97 -3.23
CA ALA A 12 -8.77 4.40 -3.12
C ALA A 12 -8.81 2.86 -3.18
N VAL A 13 -9.72 2.26 -2.40
CA VAL A 13 -9.92 0.79 -2.36
C VAL A 13 -10.40 0.27 -3.71
N SER A 14 -11.32 0.98 -4.37
CA SER A 14 -11.80 0.61 -5.71
C SER A 14 -10.67 0.61 -6.75
N LEU A 15 -9.84 1.65 -6.76
CA LEU A 15 -8.66 1.75 -7.64
C LEU A 15 -7.66 0.63 -7.36
N PHE A 16 -7.39 0.34 -6.09
CA PHE A 16 -6.49 -0.73 -5.68
C PHE A 16 -6.97 -2.10 -6.19
N ASN A 17 -8.26 -2.40 -5.99
CA ASN A 17 -8.88 -3.65 -6.42
C ASN A 17 -8.94 -3.79 -7.95
N GLN A 18 -9.00 -2.68 -8.67
CA GLN A 18 -8.90 -2.63 -10.14
C GLN A 18 -7.46 -2.71 -10.65
N ARG A 19 -6.46 -2.79 -9.77
CA ARG A 19 -5.02 -2.78 -10.08
C ARG A 19 -4.53 -1.46 -10.69
N GLU A 20 -5.27 -0.38 -10.51
CA GLU A 20 -4.90 0.98 -10.88
C GLU A 20 -3.97 1.57 -9.80
N TYR A 21 -2.89 0.86 -9.49
CA TYR A 21 -2.06 1.11 -8.31
C TYR A 21 -1.41 2.49 -8.27
N TYR A 22 -1.03 3.04 -9.43
CA TYR A 22 -0.45 4.38 -9.51
C TYR A 22 -1.50 5.46 -9.20
N LYS A 23 -2.71 5.35 -9.76
CA LYS A 23 -3.81 6.27 -9.43
C LYS A 23 -4.24 6.15 -7.97
N CYS A 24 -4.26 4.92 -7.45
CA CYS A 24 -4.53 4.64 -6.05
C CYS A 24 -3.50 5.33 -5.15
N HIS A 25 -2.20 5.25 -5.50
CA HIS A 25 -1.13 5.95 -4.79
C HIS A 25 -1.38 7.46 -4.75
N ASP A 26 -1.62 8.10 -5.89
CA ASP A 26 -1.79 9.56 -5.96
C ASP A 26 -2.98 10.04 -5.12
N LEU A 27 -4.09 9.29 -5.17
CA LEU A 27 -5.26 9.57 -4.35
C LEU A 27 -4.96 9.38 -2.85
N LEU A 28 -4.30 8.28 -2.47
CA LEU A 28 -3.90 8.04 -1.08
C LEU A 28 -2.90 9.09 -0.58
N GLU A 29 -2.04 9.63 -1.44
CA GLU A 29 -1.12 10.71 -1.10
C GLU A 29 -1.88 12.00 -0.74
N ALA A 30 -2.93 12.33 -1.52
CA ALA A 30 -3.81 13.46 -1.20
C ALA A 30 -4.53 13.27 0.14
N LEU A 31 -5.03 12.06 0.43
CA LEU A 31 -5.64 11.72 1.73
C LEU A 31 -4.63 11.77 2.87
N TRP A 32 -3.44 11.20 2.67
CA TRP A 32 -2.36 11.16 3.64
C TRP A 32 -1.95 12.55 4.07
N ASN A 33 -1.77 13.47 3.11
CA ASN A 33 -1.39 14.86 3.38
C ASN A 33 -2.39 15.61 4.27
N LYS A 34 -3.67 15.21 4.28
CA LYS A 34 -4.73 15.80 5.10
C LYS A 34 -4.99 15.04 6.41
N ALA A 35 -4.42 13.85 6.58
CA ALA A 35 -4.68 12.99 7.73
C ALA A 35 -3.74 13.27 8.92
N GLU A 36 -4.26 13.06 10.13
CA GLU A 36 -3.50 13.05 11.38
C GLU A 36 -3.35 11.61 11.91
N ASP A 37 -2.39 11.39 12.81
CA ASP A 37 -2.21 10.09 13.45
C ASP A 37 -3.39 9.73 14.36
N PRO A 38 -3.78 8.44 14.43
CA PRO A 38 -3.12 7.27 13.84
C PRO A 38 -3.51 6.98 12.37
N THR A 39 -4.56 7.62 11.86
CA THR A 39 -5.07 7.41 10.50
C THR A 39 -4.02 7.70 9.43
N ARG A 40 -3.19 8.73 9.63
CA ARG A 40 -2.07 9.07 8.75
C ARG A 40 -1.11 7.90 8.58
N THR A 41 -0.77 7.20 9.66
CA THR A 41 0.11 6.02 9.62
C THR A 41 -0.52 4.88 8.82
N LEU A 42 -1.81 4.61 9.02
CA LEU A 42 -2.55 3.59 8.25
C LEU A 42 -2.57 3.90 6.75
N ILE A 43 -2.98 5.13 6.39
CA ILE A 43 -3.05 5.55 4.98
C ILE A 43 -1.66 5.47 4.33
N HIS A 44 -0.61 5.88 5.05
CA HIS A 44 0.75 5.78 4.53
C HIS A 44 1.19 4.34 4.29
N GLY A 45 0.78 3.40 5.17
CA GLY A 45 1.02 1.97 4.95
C GLY A 45 0.39 1.46 3.66
N ILE A 46 -0.87 1.81 3.42
CA ILE A 46 -1.61 1.39 2.21
C ILE A 46 -1.06 2.08 0.95
N LEU A 47 -0.71 3.36 1.05
CA LEU A 47 -0.09 4.16 -0.02
C LEU A 47 1.19 3.48 -0.52
N GLN A 48 2.06 3.06 0.41
CA GLN A 48 3.29 2.36 0.05
C GLN A 48 3.03 0.98 -0.57
N CYS A 49 2.01 0.27 -0.09
CA CYS A 49 1.61 -0.98 -0.73
C CYS A 49 1.18 -0.76 -2.19
N ALA A 50 0.42 0.32 -2.47
CA ALA A 50 0.01 0.65 -3.83
C ALA A 50 1.21 0.91 -4.75
N VAL A 51 2.14 1.81 -4.40
CA VAL A 51 3.33 2.06 -5.23
C VAL A 51 4.27 0.86 -5.29
N GLY A 52 4.34 0.05 -4.23
CA GLY A 52 5.07 -1.22 -4.23
C GLY A 52 4.53 -2.22 -5.26
N PHE A 53 3.21 -2.36 -5.38
CA PHE A 53 2.61 -3.15 -6.45
C PHE A 53 2.84 -2.54 -7.84
N HIS A 54 2.75 -1.22 -7.97
CA HIS A 54 3.08 -0.54 -9.24
C HIS A 54 4.51 -0.87 -9.69
N HIS A 55 5.49 -0.84 -8.78
CA HIS A 55 6.85 -1.26 -9.07
C HIS A 55 6.96 -2.73 -9.44
N LEU A 56 6.25 -3.62 -8.73
CA LEU A 56 6.26 -5.05 -9.00
C LEU A 56 5.81 -5.34 -10.44
N PHE A 57 4.68 -4.77 -10.86
CA PHE A 57 4.13 -4.98 -12.20
C PHE A 57 4.93 -4.29 -13.32
N ASN A 58 5.81 -3.34 -12.97
CA ASN A 58 6.76 -2.70 -13.88
C ASN A 58 8.16 -3.35 -13.85
N GLN A 59 8.28 -4.59 -13.35
CA GLN A 59 9.54 -5.36 -13.29
C GLN A 59 10.62 -4.72 -12.41
N ASN A 60 10.24 -3.78 -11.53
CA ASN A 60 11.12 -3.19 -10.53
C ASN A 60 10.99 -3.94 -9.20
N HIS A 61 11.54 -5.17 -9.13
CA HIS A 61 11.43 -6.02 -7.94
C HIS A 61 12.07 -5.41 -6.69
N LYS A 62 13.20 -4.68 -6.86
CA LYS A 62 13.89 -4.02 -5.74
C LYS A 62 13.02 -2.92 -5.14
N GLY A 63 12.47 -2.05 -5.98
CA GLY A 63 11.54 -1.00 -5.55
C GLY A 63 10.27 -1.59 -4.92
N ALA A 64 9.73 -2.66 -5.50
CA ALA A 64 8.58 -3.36 -4.95
C ALA A 64 8.83 -3.87 -3.52
N MET A 65 9.94 -4.59 -3.30
CA MET A 65 10.28 -5.11 -1.97
C MET A 65 10.49 -4.00 -0.95
N MET A 66 11.12 -2.88 -1.35
CA MET A 66 11.35 -1.73 -0.48
C MET A 66 10.02 -1.12 -0.02
N GLU A 67 9.16 -0.72 -0.95
CA GLU A 67 7.90 -0.04 -0.64
C GLU A 67 6.89 -0.96 0.06
N LEU A 68 6.73 -2.21 -0.40
CA LEU A 68 5.87 -3.18 0.30
C LEU A 68 6.38 -3.45 1.72
N GLY A 69 7.69 -3.53 1.92
CA GLY A 69 8.31 -3.75 3.23
C GLY A 69 8.08 -2.58 4.19
N GLU A 70 8.23 -1.35 3.71
CA GLU A 70 7.92 -0.17 4.51
C GLU A 70 6.43 -0.03 4.82
N GLY A 71 5.56 -0.35 3.86
CA GLY A 71 4.12 -0.38 4.03
C GLY A 71 3.71 -1.38 5.10
N LEU A 72 4.24 -2.61 5.04
CA LEU A 72 4.01 -3.66 6.03
C LEU A 72 4.46 -3.25 7.44
N CYS A 73 5.61 -2.57 7.55
CA CYS A 73 6.10 -2.06 8.83
C CYS A 73 5.11 -1.05 9.46
N LYS A 74 4.46 -0.21 8.65
CA LYS A 74 3.45 0.75 9.12
C LYS A 74 2.15 0.06 9.50
N LEU A 75 1.69 -0.92 8.72
CA LEU A 75 0.50 -1.71 9.03
C LEU A 75 0.64 -2.45 10.37
N ARG A 76 1.79 -3.10 10.61
CA ARG A 76 2.09 -3.78 11.88
C ARG A 76 2.07 -2.88 13.10
N LYS A 77 2.43 -1.60 12.95
CA LYS A 77 2.37 -0.62 14.06
C LYS A 77 0.94 -0.30 14.50
N MET A 78 -0.04 -0.59 13.66
CA MET A 78 -1.45 -0.37 13.98
C MET A 78 -2.00 -1.44 14.93
N ASP A 79 -1.31 -2.58 15.06
CA ASP A 79 -1.63 -3.66 16.02
C ASP A 79 -3.07 -4.17 15.91
N PHE A 80 -3.53 -4.41 14.68
CA PHE A 80 -4.87 -4.98 14.44
C PHE A 80 -4.89 -6.46 14.79
N ASP A 81 -5.81 -6.89 15.64
CA ASP A 81 -5.97 -8.31 15.98
C ASP A 81 -6.83 -9.11 14.97
N SER A 82 -7.67 -8.42 14.19
CA SER A 82 -8.59 -9.03 13.23
C SER A 82 -9.19 -8.01 12.25
N GLY A 83 -9.92 -8.49 11.25
CA GLY A 83 -10.66 -7.66 10.30
C GLY A 83 -9.84 -7.30 9.05
N PRO A 84 -10.40 -6.46 8.16
CA PRO A 84 -9.87 -6.28 6.81
C PRO A 84 -8.45 -5.73 6.76
N PHE A 85 -8.05 -4.87 7.72
CA PHE A 85 -6.68 -4.36 7.76
C PHE A 85 -5.68 -5.37 8.29
N TYR A 86 -6.09 -6.25 9.21
CA TYR A 86 -5.26 -7.38 9.64
C TYR A 86 -5.07 -8.36 8.48
N ASP A 87 -6.15 -8.73 7.79
CA ASP A 87 -6.10 -9.64 6.64
C ASP A 87 -5.20 -9.05 5.53
N PHE A 88 -5.38 -7.77 5.22
CA PHE A 88 -4.53 -7.06 4.27
C PHE A 88 -3.05 -7.07 4.67
N GLU A 89 -2.73 -6.86 5.96
CA GLU A 89 -1.36 -6.96 6.46
C GLU A 89 -0.77 -8.37 6.22
N GLN A 90 -1.53 -9.43 6.51
CA GLN A 90 -1.09 -10.81 6.28
C GLN A 90 -0.83 -11.07 4.79
N ASP A 91 -1.70 -10.57 3.90
CA ASP A 91 -1.55 -10.70 2.46
C ASP A 91 -0.28 -10.00 1.95
N ILE A 92 0.00 -8.77 2.41
CA ILE A 92 1.23 -8.05 2.05
C ILE A 92 2.47 -8.80 2.56
N SER A 93 2.42 -9.36 3.76
CA SER A 93 3.49 -10.20 4.29
C SER A 93 3.73 -11.45 3.43
N ALA A 94 2.68 -12.10 2.95
CA ALA A 94 2.78 -13.27 2.08
C ALA A 94 3.38 -12.89 0.71
N VAL A 95 2.95 -11.77 0.13
CA VAL A 95 3.49 -11.25 -1.15
C VAL A 95 4.98 -10.95 -1.03
N LEU A 96 5.42 -10.27 0.03
CA LEU A 96 6.84 -9.98 0.25
C LEU A 96 7.69 -11.25 0.36
N ASN A 97 7.22 -12.24 1.13
CA ASN A 97 7.92 -13.52 1.25
C ASN A 97 8.06 -14.23 -0.10
N PHE A 98 7.00 -14.20 -0.92
CA PHE A 98 7.03 -14.76 -2.27
C PHE A 98 8.04 -14.06 -3.18
N ILE A 99 8.03 -12.72 -3.23
CA ILE A 99 8.97 -11.95 -4.05
C ILE A 99 10.41 -12.22 -3.62
N TYR A 100 10.67 -12.19 -2.31
CA TYR A 100 12.00 -12.44 -1.75
C TYR A 100 12.55 -13.82 -2.14
N ASN A 101 11.75 -14.88 -1.95
CA ASN A 101 12.17 -16.24 -2.31
C ASN A 101 12.41 -16.39 -3.81
N THR A 102 11.56 -15.78 -4.65
CA THR A 102 11.71 -15.81 -6.10
C THR A 102 12.99 -15.09 -6.56
N GLN A 103 13.37 -13.99 -5.89
CA GLN A 103 14.63 -13.31 -6.19
C GLN A 103 15.86 -14.14 -5.80
N ILE A 104 15.78 -14.95 -4.73
CA ILE A 104 16.86 -15.88 -4.34
C ILE A 104 17.04 -16.99 -5.36
N GLU A 105 15.94 -17.60 -5.83
CA GLU A 105 15.99 -18.71 -6.79
C GLU A 105 16.55 -18.30 -8.17
N LEU A 106 16.41 -17.02 -8.53
CA LEU A 106 16.84 -16.47 -9.82
C LEU A 106 18.22 -15.79 -9.77
N ALA A 107 18.87 -15.71 -8.60
CA ALA A 107 20.19 -15.09 -8.40
C ALA A 107 21.32 -16.12 -8.52
#